data_AF-A0A553QAP1-F1
#
_entry.id   AF-A0A553QAP1-F1
#
_cell.length_a   1.000
_cell.length_b   1.000
_cell.length_c   1.000
_cell.angle_alpha   90.00
_cell.angle_beta   90.00
_cell.angle_gamma   90.00
#
_symmetry.space_group_name_H-M   'P 1'
#
loop_
_entity.id
_entity.type
_entity.pdbx_description
1 polymer ?
#
loop_
_entity_poly.entity_id
_entity_poly.type
_entity_poly.pdbx_seq_one_letter_code
_entity_poly.pdbx_strand_id
1 'polypeptide(L)'
;MSSSTNLRSVSPSPQKYQKDWIRPKVCPPGKAPFNSSAERFRASAAEVNPGPGAYAHEELRGMKVEWPMKFGSPDWSKVPMLEKRALRTELINDKDFRKQRNRVAYLNLFY
;
A
#
# COMPACT_ATOMS: atom_id res chain seq x y z
N MET A 1 2.33 -59.58 -34.81
CA MET A 1 1.01 -59.06 -34.40
C MET A 1 1.26 -57.78 -33.62
N SER A 2 1.07 -56.62 -34.24
CA SER A 2 1.35 -55.31 -33.62
C SER A 2 0.16 -54.87 -32.78
N SER A 3 0.38 -54.68 -31.47
CA SER A 3 -0.63 -54.18 -30.54
C SER A 3 -0.57 -52.65 -30.49
N SER A 4 -1.45 -51.97 -31.22
CA SER A 4 -1.64 -50.52 -31.13
C SER A 4 -2.31 -50.16 -29.79
N THR A 5 -1.57 -49.55 -28.87
CA THR A 5 -2.13 -48.99 -27.63
C THR A 5 -2.86 -47.69 -27.94
N ASN A 6 -4.19 -47.74 -27.91
CA ASN A 6 -5.08 -46.58 -27.99
C ASN A 6 -4.91 -45.71 -26.72
N LEU A 7 -4.24 -44.56 -26.83
CA LEU A 7 -4.21 -43.53 -25.78
C LEU A 7 -5.52 -42.72 -25.85
N ARG A 8 -6.61 -43.26 -25.31
CA ARG A 8 -7.84 -42.47 -25.11
C ARG A 8 -7.63 -41.56 -23.92
N SER A 9 -7.68 -40.24 -24.14
CA SER A 9 -7.80 -39.24 -23.09
C SER A 9 -9.18 -39.40 -22.41
N VAL A 10 -9.25 -40.21 -21.36
CA VAL A 10 -10.47 -40.41 -20.59
C VAL A 10 -10.62 -39.25 -19.61
N SER A 11 -11.40 -38.25 -19.98
CA SER A 11 -11.85 -37.23 -19.04
C SER A 11 -12.64 -37.93 -17.92
N PRO A 12 -12.23 -37.80 -16.64
CA PRO A 12 -12.96 -38.41 -15.55
C PRO A 12 -14.38 -37.83 -15.48
N SER A 13 -15.35 -38.66 -15.12
CA SER A 13 -16.73 -38.22 -14.94
C SER A 13 -16.80 -37.10 -13.88
N PRO A 14 -17.71 -36.12 -14.01
CA PRO A 14 -17.84 -35.01 -13.06
C PRO A 14 -17.97 -35.47 -11.59
N GLN A 15 -18.59 -36.64 -11.37
CA GLN A 15 -18.77 -37.26 -10.06
C GLN A 15 -17.44 -37.61 -9.38
N LYS A 16 -16.35 -37.86 -10.12
CA LYS A 16 -15.03 -38.13 -9.54
C LYS A 16 -14.46 -36.91 -8.79
N TYR A 17 -14.93 -35.70 -9.09
CA TYR A 17 -14.50 -34.49 -8.40
C TYR A 17 -15.34 -34.19 -7.15
N GLN A 18 -16.49 -34.85 -6.99
CA GLN A 18 -17.37 -34.64 -5.85
C GLN A 18 -16.80 -35.33 -4.61
N LYS A 19 -16.49 -34.53 -3.58
CA LYS A 19 -16.08 -35.06 -2.26
C LYS A 19 -17.30 -35.65 -1.56
N ASP A 20 -17.12 -36.63 -0.68
CA ASP A 20 -18.19 -37.10 0.20
C ASP A 20 -18.45 -36.08 1.31
N TRP A 21 -19.71 -35.62 1.43
CA TRP A 21 -20.16 -34.67 2.45
C TRP A 21 -20.91 -35.34 3.61
N ILE A 22 -21.23 -36.64 3.48
CA ILE A 22 -22.01 -37.40 4.46
C ILE A 22 -21.18 -37.71 5.72
N ARG A 23 -19.86 -37.78 5.59
CA ARG A 23 -18.96 -38.08 6.72
C ARG A 23 -18.45 -36.78 7.37
N PRO A 24 -18.56 -36.63 8.70
CA PRO A 24 -17.95 -35.51 9.40
C PRO A 24 -16.44 -35.54 9.19
N LYS A 25 -15.86 -34.38 8.86
CA LYS A 25 -14.42 -34.21 8.68
C LYS A 25 -13.84 -33.63 9.97
N VAL A 26 -12.77 -34.24 10.48
CA VAL A 26 -12.00 -33.64 11.57
C VAL A 26 -11.22 -32.46 10.98
N CYS A 27 -11.60 -31.25 11.37
CA CYS A 27 -10.84 -30.05 11.02
C CYS A 27 -9.58 -29.98 11.89
N PRO A 28 -8.40 -29.65 11.34
CA PRO A 28 -7.25 -29.33 12.17
C PRO A 28 -7.56 -28.11 13.06
N PRO A 29 -6.90 -27.98 14.22
CA PRO A 29 -7.08 -26.81 15.07
C PRO A 29 -6.80 -25.52 14.29
N GLY A 30 -7.66 -24.51 14.51
CA GLY A 30 -7.53 -23.21 13.86
C GLY A 30 -6.23 -22.50 14.25
N LYS A 31 -5.62 -21.79 13.31
CA LYS A 31 -4.50 -20.90 13.60
C LYS A 31 -5.02 -19.57 14.14
N ALA A 32 -4.26 -18.96 15.03
CA ALA A 32 -4.57 -17.62 15.52
C ALA A 32 -4.61 -16.62 14.34
N PRO A 33 -5.69 -15.85 14.19
CA PRO A 33 -5.79 -14.90 13.09
C PRO A 33 -4.77 -13.77 13.27
N PHE A 34 -4.26 -13.25 12.15
CA PHE A 34 -3.32 -12.13 12.12
C PHE A 34 -2.06 -12.30 12.98
N ASN A 35 -1.59 -13.55 13.18
CA ASN A 35 -0.45 -13.86 14.04
C ASN A 35 -0.61 -13.30 15.47
N SER A 36 -1.82 -13.28 16.02
CA SER A 36 -2.06 -12.74 17.36
C SER A 36 -1.29 -13.48 18.46
N SER A 37 -0.93 -14.73 18.23
CA SER A 37 -0.11 -15.56 19.13
C SER A 37 1.41 -15.45 18.90
N ALA A 38 1.88 -14.59 18.00
CA ALA A 38 3.31 -14.41 17.77
C ALA A 38 3.96 -13.61 18.90
N GLU A 39 5.16 -14.01 19.32
CA GLU A 39 6.00 -13.27 20.27
C GLU A 39 6.43 -11.94 19.63
N ARG A 40 5.93 -10.82 20.16
CA ARG A 40 6.16 -9.47 19.59
C ARG A 40 7.44 -8.83 20.08
N PHE A 41 7.87 -9.18 21.28
CA PHE A 41 8.99 -8.54 21.95
C PHE A 41 10.05 -9.58 22.26
N ARG A 42 11.22 -9.40 21.68
CA ARG A 42 12.44 -10.07 22.15
C ARG A 42 12.93 -9.29 23.36
N ALA A 43 13.39 -9.98 24.40
CA ALA A 43 14.14 -9.32 25.46
C ALA A 43 15.44 -8.76 24.84
N SER A 44 15.41 -7.48 24.42
CA SER A 44 16.64 -6.79 24.07
C SER A 44 17.43 -6.57 25.34
N ALA A 45 18.74 -6.81 25.30
CA ALA A 45 19.64 -6.48 26.40
C ALA A 45 19.32 -5.05 26.86
N ALA A 46 19.14 -4.87 28.17
CA ALA A 46 18.65 -3.65 28.81
C ALA A 46 19.58 -2.42 28.61
N GLU A 47 20.62 -2.53 27.79
CA GLU A 47 21.71 -1.57 27.66
C GLU A 47 21.59 -0.63 26.46
N VAL A 48 20.58 -0.78 25.60
CA VAL A 48 20.45 0.06 24.38
C VAL A 48 19.60 1.32 24.62
N ASN A 49 18.89 1.41 25.75
CA ASN A 49 18.06 2.57 26.04
C ASN A 49 18.87 3.59 26.87
N PRO A 50 19.15 4.78 26.34
CA PRO A 50 19.78 5.84 27.13
C PRO A 50 18.90 6.15 28.34
N GLY A 51 19.52 6.15 29.54
CA GLY A 51 18.85 6.54 30.77
C GLY A 51 18.40 8.00 30.73
N PRO A 52 17.53 8.42 31.67
CA PRO A 52 17.16 9.82 31.80
C PRO A 52 18.43 10.69 31.98
N GLY A 53 18.67 11.60 31.03
CA GLY A 53 19.86 12.47 31.01
C GLY A 53 20.99 12.06 30.05
N ALA A 54 20.90 10.90 29.38
CA ALA A 54 21.90 10.46 28.40
C ALA A 54 21.69 11.02 26.97
N TYR A 55 20.66 11.84 26.76
CA TYR A 55 20.44 12.54 25.49
C TYR A 55 21.25 13.84 25.46
N ALA A 56 22.06 14.04 24.42
CA ALA A 56 22.73 15.31 24.19
C ALA A 56 21.70 16.38 23.78
N HIS A 57 21.33 17.26 24.72
CA HIS A 57 20.38 18.35 24.49
C HIS A 57 21.02 19.61 23.87
N GLU A 58 22.35 19.70 23.88
CA GLU A 58 23.08 20.90 23.46
C GLU A 58 23.38 20.97 21.96
N GLU A 59 23.10 19.91 21.21
CA GLU A 59 23.18 20.00 19.76
C GLU A 59 22.00 20.84 19.26
N LEU A 60 22.26 22.11 18.92
CA LEU A 60 21.36 22.96 18.14
C LEU A 60 21.19 22.39 16.71
N ARG A 61 20.65 21.18 16.59
CA ARG A 61 20.05 20.71 15.34
C ARG A 61 18.66 21.33 15.22
N GLY A 62 18.62 22.65 15.20
CA GLY A 62 17.46 23.45 14.77
C GLY A 62 17.16 23.28 13.27
N MET A 63 17.49 22.12 12.69
CA MET A 63 16.96 21.74 11.40
C MET A 63 15.53 21.31 11.68
N LYS A 64 14.60 22.24 11.52
CA LYS A 64 13.16 21.98 11.46
C LYS A 64 12.96 20.72 10.62
N VAL A 65 12.69 19.59 11.27
CA VAL A 65 12.50 18.29 10.60
C VAL A 65 11.21 18.40 9.81
N GLU A 66 11.33 18.77 8.55
CA GLU A 66 10.21 18.81 7.63
C GLU A 66 9.95 17.40 7.14
N TRP A 67 8.96 16.73 7.74
CA TRP A 67 8.50 15.43 7.25
C TRP A 67 8.13 15.53 5.77
N PRO A 68 8.64 14.65 4.89
CA PRO A 68 8.28 14.67 3.46
C PRO A 68 6.78 14.44 3.22
N MET A 69 6.09 13.83 4.19
CA MET A 69 4.65 13.61 4.21
C MET A 69 3.96 14.52 5.23
N LYS A 70 4.03 15.84 5.06
CA LYS A 70 3.11 16.72 5.81
C LYS A 70 1.72 16.52 5.22
N PHE A 71 0.79 16.02 6.03
CA PHE A 71 -0.63 16.02 5.71
C PHE A 71 -1.14 17.47 5.84
N GLY A 72 -0.88 18.26 4.81
CA GLY A 72 -1.25 19.67 4.75
C GLY A 72 -1.42 20.07 3.29
N SER A 73 -2.14 21.17 3.06
CA SER A 73 -2.23 21.72 1.71
C SER A 73 -0.82 22.01 1.19
N PRO A 74 -0.49 21.65 -0.06
CA PRO A 74 0.77 22.03 -0.67
C PRO A 74 1.01 23.53 -0.52
N ASP A 75 2.27 23.95 -0.55
CA ASP A 75 2.58 25.36 -0.70
C ASP A 75 2.04 25.85 -2.05
N TRP A 76 0.87 26.49 -2.01
CA TRP A 76 0.17 26.96 -3.20
C TRP A 76 0.97 27.98 -3.98
N SER A 77 1.95 28.66 -3.35
CA SER A 77 2.86 29.59 -4.04
C SER A 77 3.82 28.89 -5.00
N LYS A 78 4.14 27.61 -4.75
CA LYS A 78 5.02 26.79 -5.60
C LYS A 78 4.28 26.13 -6.75
N VAL A 79 2.94 26.16 -6.75
CA VAL A 79 2.15 25.54 -7.81
C VAL A 79 1.74 26.61 -8.82
N PRO A 80 1.95 26.42 -10.13
CA PRO A 80 1.52 27.39 -11.14
C PRO A 80 0.03 27.73 -10.99
N MET A 81 -0.27 28.97 -10.61
CA MET A 81 -1.64 29.50 -10.47
C MET A 81 -1.93 30.46 -11.61
N LEU A 82 -3.20 30.52 -12.04
CA LEU A 82 -3.67 31.57 -12.95
C LEU A 82 -3.56 32.92 -12.24
N GLU A 83 -3.14 33.95 -12.99
CA GLU A 83 -3.15 35.33 -12.49
C GLU A 83 -4.56 35.74 -12.07
N LYS A 84 -4.68 36.29 -10.86
CA LYS A 84 -5.96 36.80 -10.37
C LYS A 84 -6.31 38.08 -11.14
N ARG A 85 -7.31 37.98 -12.01
CA ARG A 85 -7.82 39.13 -12.77
C ARG A 85 -8.86 39.91 -11.95
N ALA A 86 -8.98 41.21 -12.24
CA ALA A 86 -9.91 42.11 -11.55
C ALA A 86 -11.39 41.67 -11.72
N LEU A 87 -11.71 41.05 -12.86
CA LEU A 87 -13.03 40.49 -13.13
C LEU A 87 -13.06 39.00 -12.74
N ARG A 88 -14.00 38.62 -11.87
CA ARG A 88 -14.18 37.25 -11.34
C ARG A 88 -14.86 36.28 -12.31
N THR A 89 -14.90 36.58 -13.60
CA THR A 89 -15.44 35.65 -14.60
C THR A 89 -14.35 34.69 -15.05
N GLU A 90 -14.64 33.38 -14.95
CA GLU A 90 -13.77 32.37 -15.55
C GLU A 90 -13.81 32.51 -17.08
N LEU A 91 -12.66 32.74 -17.70
CA LEU A 91 -12.55 32.66 -19.16
C LEU A 91 -12.49 31.19 -19.58
N ILE A 92 -12.89 30.89 -20.81
CA ILE A 92 -12.82 29.53 -21.38
C ILE A 92 -11.39 28.94 -21.26
N ASN A 93 -10.37 29.78 -21.44
CA ASN A 93 -8.96 29.41 -21.30
C ASN A 93 -8.60 28.92 -19.88
N ASP A 94 -9.25 29.43 -18.83
CA ASP A 94 -8.96 29.04 -17.44
C ASP A 94 -9.31 27.57 -17.20
N LYS A 95 -10.34 27.06 -17.89
CA LYS A 95 -10.71 25.64 -17.82
C LYS A 95 -9.63 24.75 -18.44
N ASP A 96 -9.10 25.14 -19.58
CA ASP A 96 -8.08 24.34 -20.27
C ASP A 96 -6.73 24.38 -19.55
N PHE A 97 -6.38 25.51 -18.93
CA PHE A 97 -5.25 25.58 -18.01
C PHE A 97 -5.38 24.61 -16.83
N ARG A 98 -6.55 24.55 -16.18
CA ARG A 98 -6.81 23.60 -15.08
C ARG A 98 -6.71 22.15 -15.53
N LYS A 99 -7.25 21.81 -16.70
CA LYS A 99 -7.13 20.46 -17.28
C LYS A 99 -5.67 20.08 -17.54
N GLN A 100 -4.90 20.97 -18.16
CA GLN A 100 -3.49 20.72 -18.45
C GLN A 100 -2.67 20.58 -17.17
N ARG A 101 -2.89 21.45 -16.17
CA ARG A 101 -2.24 21.35 -14.85
C ARG A 101 -2.52 20.01 -14.18
N ASN A 102 -3.78 19.56 -14.17
CA ASN A 102 -4.15 18.29 -13.56
C ASN A 102 -3.56 17.09 -14.31
N ARG A 103 -3.52 17.16 -15.65
CA ARG A 103 -2.89 16.14 -16.49
C ARG A 103 -1.40 16.00 -16.19
N VAL A 104 -0.67 17.12 -16.12
CA VAL A 104 0.77 17.11 -15.81
C VAL A 104 1.02 16.57 -14.40
N ALA A 105 0.21 16.98 -13.42
CA ALA A 105 0.33 16.47 -12.05
C ALA A 105 0.12 14.95 -11.97
N TYR A 106 -0.86 14.41 -12.71
CA TYR A 106 -1.08 12.97 -12.80
C TYR A 106 0.14 12.25 -13.40
N LEU A 107 0.67 12.76 -14.52
CA LEU A 107 1.83 12.14 -15.17
C LEU A 107 3.05 12.11 -14.24
N ASN A 108 3.38 13.22 -13.59
CA ASN A 108 4.51 13.31 -12.66
C ASN A 108 4.42 12.36 -11.45
N LEU A 109 3.22 11.85 -11.12
CA LEU A 109 3.03 10.91 -10.01
C LEU A 109 3.23 9.45 -10.43
N PHE A 110 2.99 9.11 -11.70
CA PHE A 110 2.87 7.72 -12.15
C PHE A 110 3.85 7.33 -13.28
N TYR A 111 4.48 8.30 -13.94
CA TYR A 111 5.42 8.10 -15.06
C TYR A 111 6.68 8.93 -14.84
#